data_AF-A0A1V5HPR7-F1
#
_entry.id   AF-A0A1V5HPR7-F1
#
_cell.length_a   1.000
_cell.length_b   1.000
_cell.length_c   1.000
_cell.angle_alpha   90.00
_cell.angle_beta   90.00
_cell.angle_gamma   90.00
#
_symmetry.space_group_name_H-M   'P 1'
#
loop_
_entity.id
_entity.type
_entity.pdbx_description
1 polymer ?
#
loop_
_entity_poly.entity_id
_entity_poly.type
_entity_poly.pdbx_seq_one_letter_code
_entity_poly.pdbx_strand_id
1 'polypeptide(L)'
;MKNTEKQIQNMKEQTIGVEVEMNNITRKKAASLIASFFGTQAWNAASEYGYMTWACKDPQGRVWKFQRDCSIAGPEDEKCELVTPILKYDDIETLQEIIRILRKNGAKSDATRGCGVHIHIGANGHTPRTMRNLANIMASHENLLAEALELDRGRLNRYCKTVDPNFLSQVNKRKPQTMSAFADVWYKSQHCDYGRSQHYNDSRYHMLNFHATFTKGTIEFRLFQFDAPKDGKQNGLHAGQLKSYIQLCLALSEMAKEVRGASSKPQQHENPKYAMRTWLLRLGFIGEEFATAREFLTKRLSGDASFRSGVRPQVGGAA
;
A
#
# COMPACT_ATOMS: atom_id res chain seq x y z
N MET A 1 -20.74 -5.66 -20.63
CA MET A 1 -20.13 -6.22 -19.41
C MET A 1 -18.68 -5.76 -19.36
N LYS A 2 -18.20 -5.21 -18.23
CA LYS A 2 -16.76 -5.01 -18.04
C LYS A 2 -16.08 -6.37 -18.20
N ASN A 3 -15.03 -6.45 -19.01
CA ASN A 3 -14.25 -7.67 -19.11
C ASN A 3 -13.35 -7.75 -17.86
N THR A 4 -13.88 -8.36 -16.79
CA THR A 4 -13.18 -8.50 -15.50
C THR A 4 -11.86 -9.25 -15.66
N GLU A 5 -11.77 -10.21 -16.58
CA GLU A 5 -10.52 -10.93 -16.88
C GLU A 5 -9.47 -9.98 -17.44
N LYS A 6 -9.85 -9.12 -18.40
CA LYS A 6 -8.95 -8.09 -18.94
C LYS A 6 -8.51 -7.10 -17.85
N GLN A 7 -9.41 -6.68 -16.97
CA GLN A 7 -9.06 -5.82 -15.83
C GLN A 7 -8.03 -6.50 -14.92
N ILE A 8 -8.22 -7.78 -14.59
CA ILE A 8 -7.26 -8.55 -13.78
C ILE A 8 -5.94 -8.70 -14.51
N GLN A 9 -5.95 -8.97 -15.82
CA GLN A 9 -4.74 -9.07 -16.63
C GLN A 9 -3.94 -7.76 -16.61
N ASN A 10 -4.57 -6.64 -17.00
CA ASN A 10 -3.92 -5.32 -16.97
C ASN A 10 -3.40 -4.96 -15.57
N MET A 11 -4.16 -5.30 -14.53
CA MET A 11 -3.77 -5.08 -13.15
C MET A 11 -2.42 -5.75 -12.86
N LYS A 12 -2.22 -6.99 -13.31
CA LYS A 12 -0.99 -7.78 -13.09
C LYS A 12 0.21 -7.33 -13.93
N GLU A 13 0.00 -6.55 -15.00
CA GLU A 13 1.08 -6.06 -15.86
C GLU A 13 1.83 -4.85 -15.27
N GLN A 14 1.24 -4.19 -14.26
CA GLN A 14 1.82 -3.02 -13.60
C GLN A 14 3.10 -3.38 -12.83
N THR A 15 4.00 -2.41 -12.71
CA THR A 15 5.21 -2.54 -11.88
C THR A 15 4.92 -2.21 -10.43
N ILE A 16 5.61 -2.91 -9.53
CA ILE A 16 5.44 -2.82 -8.08
C ILE A 16 6.79 -2.43 -7.45
N GLY A 17 6.76 -1.54 -6.46
CA GLY A 17 7.84 -1.36 -5.49
C GLY A 17 7.25 -1.48 -4.09
N VAL A 18 7.98 -2.07 -3.15
CA VAL A 18 7.52 -2.24 -1.77
C VAL A 18 8.60 -1.76 -0.82
N GLU A 19 8.18 -0.97 0.16
CA GLU A 19 8.98 -0.60 1.32
C GLU A 19 8.34 -1.26 2.55
N VAL A 20 9.09 -2.07 3.30
CA VAL A 20 8.63 -2.72 4.54
C VAL A 20 9.53 -2.32 5.70
N GLU A 21 8.99 -1.52 6.60
CA GLU A 21 9.68 -1.09 7.81
C GLU A 21 9.63 -2.19 8.87
N MET A 22 10.77 -2.46 9.53
CA MET A 22 10.90 -3.49 10.55
C MET A 22 12.03 -3.16 11.55
N ASN A 23 12.01 -3.89 12.66
CA ASN A 23 12.97 -3.79 13.75
C ASN A 23 13.31 -5.19 14.31
N ASN A 24 14.13 -5.30 15.35
CA ASN A 24 14.56 -6.55 15.98
C ASN A 24 15.42 -7.42 15.04
N ILE A 25 16.02 -6.77 14.04
CA ILE A 25 16.96 -7.34 13.09
C ILE A 25 17.86 -6.21 12.55
N THR A 26 19.17 -6.43 12.52
CA THR A 26 20.08 -5.44 11.94
C THR A 26 19.97 -5.43 10.41
N ARG A 27 20.20 -4.28 9.78
CA ARG A 27 20.23 -4.14 8.31
C ARG A 27 21.19 -5.14 7.65
N LYS A 28 22.37 -5.32 8.25
CA LYS A 28 23.37 -6.31 7.82
C LYS A 28 22.81 -7.73 7.88
N LYS A 29 22.23 -8.13 9.02
CA LYS A 29 21.68 -9.48 9.19
C LYS A 29 20.54 -9.74 8.22
N ALA A 30 19.63 -8.79 8.03
CA ALA A 30 18.55 -8.89 7.06
C ALA A 30 19.09 -9.08 5.63
N ALA A 31 20.05 -8.25 5.20
CA ALA A 31 20.69 -8.38 3.90
C ALA A 31 21.41 -9.74 3.73
N SER A 32 22.14 -10.20 4.76
CA SER A 32 22.83 -11.50 4.71
C SER A 32 21.87 -12.67 4.58
N LEU A 33 20.76 -12.68 5.32
CA LEU A 33 19.75 -13.74 5.22
C LEU A 33 19.15 -13.82 3.81
N ILE A 34 18.82 -12.67 3.23
CA ILE A 34 18.21 -12.63 1.89
C ILE A 34 19.24 -12.92 0.79
N ALA A 35 20.50 -12.50 0.97
CA ALA A 35 21.59 -12.91 0.11
C ALA A 35 21.76 -14.44 0.11
N SER A 36 21.78 -15.07 1.29
CA SER A 36 21.87 -16.54 1.40
C SER A 36 20.69 -17.24 0.72
N PHE A 37 19.47 -16.72 0.88
CA PHE A 37 18.29 -17.24 0.17
C PHE A 37 18.45 -17.19 -1.35
N PHE A 38 19.05 -16.11 -1.88
CA PHE A 38 19.33 -15.97 -3.30
C PHE A 38 20.60 -16.68 -3.78
N GLY A 39 21.39 -17.28 -2.89
CA GLY A 39 22.72 -17.81 -3.25
C GLY A 39 23.73 -16.74 -3.63
N THR A 40 23.56 -15.51 -3.13
CA THR A 40 24.42 -14.35 -3.39
C THR A 40 25.08 -13.85 -2.10
N GLN A 41 25.75 -12.71 -2.17
CA GLN A 41 26.41 -12.08 -1.03
C GLN A 41 25.80 -10.71 -0.72
N ALA A 42 25.73 -10.41 0.57
CA ALA A 42 25.36 -9.08 1.05
C ALA A 42 26.60 -8.19 1.13
N TRP A 43 26.44 -6.90 0.87
CA TRP A 43 27.51 -5.90 1.02
C TRP A 43 27.02 -4.64 1.73
N ASN A 44 27.97 -3.90 2.30
CA ASN A 44 27.71 -2.57 2.82
C ASN A 44 27.61 -1.60 1.64
N ALA A 45 26.41 -1.07 1.43
CA ALA A 45 26.05 -0.24 0.29
C ALA A 45 25.80 1.22 0.69
N ALA A 46 26.27 1.62 1.88
CA ALA A 46 26.02 2.96 2.42
C ALA A 46 26.64 4.08 1.58
N SER A 47 27.80 3.84 0.95
CA SER A 47 28.42 4.80 0.02
C SER A 47 27.64 4.97 -1.28
N GLU A 48 26.89 3.96 -1.70
CA GLU A 48 26.16 3.94 -2.97
C GLU A 48 24.75 4.50 -2.83
N TYR A 49 24.09 4.20 -1.71
CA TYR A 49 22.66 4.50 -1.52
C TYR A 49 22.37 5.36 -0.30
N GLY A 50 23.37 5.72 0.51
CA GLY A 50 23.15 6.44 1.76
C GLY A 50 22.46 5.58 2.83
N TYR A 51 21.82 6.22 3.81
CA TYR A 51 20.94 5.60 4.82
C TYR A 51 21.52 4.37 5.54
N MET A 52 22.85 4.32 5.74
CA MET A 52 23.52 3.16 6.35
C MET A 52 23.10 1.82 5.70
N THR A 53 22.91 1.85 4.37
CA THR A 53 22.30 0.76 3.62
C THR A 53 23.19 -0.48 3.59
N TRP A 54 22.57 -1.63 3.79
CA TRP A 54 23.09 -2.93 3.34
C TRP A 54 22.25 -3.41 2.16
N ALA A 55 22.86 -4.16 1.25
CA ALA A 55 22.15 -4.66 0.08
C ALA A 55 22.60 -6.08 -0.29
N CYS A 56 21.76 -6.76 -1.07
CA CYS A 56 22.08 -8.01 -1.74
C CYS A 56 21.49 -7.99 -3.16
N LYS A 57 22.03 -8.83 -4.05
CA LYS A 57 21.47 -9.04 -5.39
C LYS A 57 20.63 -10.31 -5.40
N ASP A 58 19.56 -10.32 -6.18
CA ASP A 58 18.90 -11.57 -6.55
C ASP A 58 19.62 -12.25 -7.74
N PRO A 59 19.21 -13.45 -8.16
CA PRO A 59 19.84 -14.15 -9.29
C PRO A 59 19.76 -13.40 -10.64
N GLN A 60 18.86 -12.41 -10.76
CA GLN A 60 18.72 -11.56 -11.94
C GLN A 60 19.59 -10.30 -11.86
N GLY A 61 20.38 -10.17 -10.79
CA GLY A 61 21.24 -9.00 -10.55
C GLY A 61 20.48 -7.77 -10.03
N ARG A 62 19.18 -7.89 -9.72
CA ARG A 62 18.40 -6.78 -9.16
C ARG A 62 18.77 -6.58 -7.69
N VAL A 63 18.80 -5.32 -7.26
CA VAL A 63 19.28 -4.95 -5.93
C VAL A 63 18.13 -4.83 -4.93
N TRP A 64 18.22 -5.61 -3.85
CA TRP A 64 17.36 -5.54 -2.68
C TRP A 64 18.10 -4.79 -1.58
N LYS A 65 17.47 -3.78 -0.98
CA LYS A 65 18.14 -2.87 -0.04
C LYS A 65 17.51 -2.96 1.34
N PHE A 66 18.34 -2.78 2.36
CA PHE A 66 17.98 -2.74 3.77
C PHE A 66 18.56 -1.45 4.35
N GLN A 67 17.70 -0.43 4.45
CA GLN A 67 18.10 0.94 4.73
C GLN A 67 17.66 1.37 6.12
N ARG A 68 18.25 2.45 6.61
CA ARG A 68 17.82 3.10 7.83
C ARG A 68 16.59 3.97 7.57
N ASP A 69 15.52 3.71 8.31
CA ASP A 69 14.40 4.65 8.45
C ASP A 69 14.39 5.22 9.89
N CYS A 70 14.38 6.55 10.01
CA CYS A 70 14.47 7.21 11.32
C CYS A 70 13.17 7.16 12.13
N SER A 71 12.03 6.86 11.51
CA SER A 71 10.72 6.77 12.15
C SER A 71 10.52 5.46 12.92
N ILE A 72 11.33 4.44 12.62
CA ILE A 72 11.31 3.15 13.32
C ILE A 72 11.91 3.33 14.72
N ALA A 73 11.17 2.91 15.75
CA ALA A 73 11.64 2.92 17.13
C ALA A 73 12.56 1.73 17.41
N GLY A 74 13.64 1.91 18.18
CA GLY A 74 14.56 0.84 18.56
C GLY A 74 16.04 1.22 18.41
N PRO A 75 16.95 0.25 18.62
CA PRO A 75 18.38 0.41 18.38
C PRO A 75 18.67 0.87 16.95
N GLU A 76 19.68 1.73 16.78
CA GLU A 76 19.93 2.43 15.52
C GLU A 76 20.32 1.51 14.35
N ASP A 77 20.98 0.39 14.63
CA ASP A 77 21.36 -0.64 13.67
C ASP A 77 20.19 -1.54 13.26
N GLU A 78 19.12 -1.58 14.07
CA GLU A 78 17.91 -2.37 13.85
C GLU A 78 16.76 -1.59 13.21
N LYS A 79 16.84 -0.26 13.13
CA LYS A 79 15.92 0.55 12.31
C LYS A 79 16.07 0.19 10.83
N CYS A 80 15.30 -0.77 10.35
CA CYS A 80 15.55 -1.44 9.09
C CYS A 80 14.33 -1.37 8.17
N GLU A 81 14.48 -0.77 7.00
CA GLU A 81 13.49 -0.77 5.94
C GLU A 81 13.97 -1.64 4.78
N LEU A 82 13.21 -2.69 4.46
CA LEU A 82 13.39 -3.44 3.23
C LEU A 82 12.83 -2.61 2.06
N VAL A 83 13.65 -2.32 1.05
CA VAL A 83 13.24 -1.66 -0.19
C VAL A 83 13.51 -2.60 -1.37
N THR A 84 12.45 -2.98 -2.08
CA THR A 84 12.53 -3.92 -3.20
C THR A 84 13.14 -3.27 -4.45
N PRO A 85 13.71 -4.06 -5.38
CA PRO A 85 13.83 -3.61 -6.77
C PRO A 85 12.45 -3.41 -7.40
N ILE A 86 12.40 -2.99 -8.66
CA ILE A 86 11.15 -2.98 -9.43
C ILE A 86 10.70 -4.43 -9.63
N LEU A 87 9.53 -4.75 -9.11
CA LEU A 87 8.91 -6.07 -9.15
C LEU A 87 7.81 -6.15 -10.21
N LYS A 88 7.56 -7.37 -10.66
CA LYS A 88 6.37 -7.80 -11.41
C LYS A 88 5.45 -8.60 -10.51
N TYR A 89 4.24 -8.90 -10.98
CA TYR A 89 3.25 -9.65 -10.19
C TYR A 89 3.78 -11.01 -9.72
N ASP A 90 4.52 -11.72 -10.56
CA ASP A 90 5.08 -13.03 -10.22
C ASP A 90 6.18 -12.96 -9.16
N ASP A 91 6.84 -11.81 -8.99
CA ASP A 91 7.83 -11.60 -7.92
C ASP A 91 7.19 -11.51 -6.52
N ILE A 92 5.85 -11.38 -6.42
CA ILE A 92 5.15 -11.33 -5.13
C ILE A 92 5.43 -12.60 -4.32
N GLU A 93 5.54 -13.76 -4.95
CA GLU A 93 5.82 -15.02 -4.26
C GLU A 93 7.24 -15.03 -3.66
N THR A 94 8.24 -14.51 -4.38
CA THR A 94 9.60 -14.29 -3.86
C THR A 94 9.60 -13.32 -2.69
N LEU A 95 8.88 -12.20 -2.81
CA LEU A 95 8.75 -11.24 -1.72
C LEU A 95 8.08 -11.86 -0.49
N GLN A 96 7.04 -12.67 -0.69
CA GLN A 96 6.39 -13.40 0.40
C GLN A 96 7.38 -14.32 1.14
N GLU A 97 8.26 -15.00 0.42
CA GLU A 97 9.28 -15.85 1.05
C GLU A 97 10.30 -15.04 1.85
N ILE A 98 10.74 -13.91 1.32
CA ILE A 98 11.60 -12.96 2.05
C ILE A 98 10.93 -12.52 3.37
N ILE A 99 9.64 -12.18 3.35
CA ILE A 99 8.90 -11.81 4.57
C ILE A 99 8.86 -12.98 5.57
N ARG A 100 8.66 -14.22 5.12
CA ARG A 100 8.70 -15.41 6.00
C ARG A 100 10.08 -15.61 6.63
N ILE A 101 11.15 -15.48 5.84
CA ILE A 101 12.54 -15.60 6.30
C ILE A 101 12.84 -14.54 7.37
N LEU A 102 12.52 -13.29 7.11
CA LEU A 102 12.76 -12.19 8.05
C LEU A 102 12.01 -12.40 9.36
N ARG A 103 10.71 -12.75 9.28
CA ARG A 103 9.89 -13.06 10.46
C ARG A 103 10.46 -14.23 11.26
N LYS A 104 10.83 -15.33 10.60
CA LYS A 104 11.42 -16.53 11.24
C LYS A 104 12.72 -16.19 11.97
N ASN A 105 13.45 -15.19 11.49
CA ASN A 105 14.71 -14.74 12.07
C ASN A 105 14.57 -13.57 13.06
N GLY A 106 13.35 -13.32 13.54
CA GLY A 106 13.07 -12.42 14.65
C GLY A 106 12.74 -10.99 14.25
N ALA A 107 12.66 -10.66 12.96
CA ALA A 107 12.23 -9.34 12.53
C ALA A 107 10.78 -9.06 12.98
N LYS A 108 10.53 -7.86 13.49
CA LYS A 108 9.22 -7.39 13.97
C LYS A 108 8.81 -6.17 13.18
N SER A 109 7.55 -6.10 12.80
CA SER A 109 6.98 -4.95 12.09
C SER A 109 5.53 -4.80 12.54
N ASP A 110 5.23 -3.68 13.18
CA ASP A 110 3.90 -3.29 13.63
C ASP A 110 3.91 -1.81 14.04
N ALA A 111 2.73 -1.19 14.13
CA ALA A 111 2.61 0.24 14.39
C ALA A 111 3.19 0.69 15.75
N THR A 112 3.29 -0.19 16.75
CA THR A 112 3.88 0.16 18.06
C THR A 112 5.38 0.47 17.97
N ARG A 113 6.01 0.08 16.87
CA ARG A 113 7.42 0.35 16.55
C ARG A 113 7.59 1.48 15.52
N GLY A 114 6.52 2.16 15.16
CA GLY A 114 6.50 3.15 14.08
C GLY A 114 6.44 2.54 12.68
N CYS A 115 6.43 1.20 12.55
CA CYS A 115 6.53 0.53 11.26
C CYS A 115 5.27 0.66 10.40
N GLY A 116 5.48 1.01 9.13
CA GLY A 116 4.53 0.98 8.03
C GLY A 116 4.95 0.08 6.88
N VAL A 117 4.06 -0.05 5.91
CA VAL A 117 4.33 -0.63 4.60
C VAL A 117 3.91 0.38 3.53
N HIS A 118 4.81 0.69 2.60
CA HIS A 118 4.51 1.54 1.46
C HIS A 118 4.52 0.71 0.18
N ILE A 119 3.45 0.85 -0.61
CA ILE A 119 3.33 0.20 -1.91
C ILE A 119 3.42 1.26 -3.00
N HIS A 120 4.39 1.10 -3.89
CA HIS A 120 4.56 1.91 -5.09
C HIS A 120 4.02 1.16 -6.31
N ILE A 121 3.12 1.80 -7.06
CA ILE A 121 2.68 1.30 -8.38
C ILE A 121 3.24 2.21 -9.47
N GLY A 122 3.82 1.65 -10.53
CA GLY A 122 4.32 2.44 -11.66
C GLY A 122 3.26 3.38 -12.23
N ALA A 123 3.60 4.65 -12.43
CA ALA A 123 2.64 5.65 -12.91
C ALA A 123 2.40 5.60 -14.44
N ASN A 124 3.09 4.71 -15.16
CA ASN A 124 2.92 4.55 -16.61
C ASN A 124 1.46 4.23 -16.97
N GLY A 125 0.96 4.92 -18.00
CA GLY A 125 -0.44 4.82 -18.43
C GLY A 125 -1.43 5.66 -17.62
N HIS A 126 -0.99 6.33 -16.54
CA HIS A 126 -1.83 7.32 -15.88
C HIS A 126 -1.81 8.67 -16.59
N THR A 127 -2.95 9.35 -16.51
CA THR A 127 -3.12 10.74 -16.93
C THR A 127 -3.58 11.55 -15.72
N PRO A 128 -3.55 12.90 -15.78
CA PRO A 128 -4.12 13.75 -14.74
C PRO A 128 -5.57 13.39 -14.37
N ARG A 129 -6.36 12.96 -15.36
CA ARG A 129 -7.73 12.49 -15.16
C ARG A 129 -7.77 11.21 -14.33
N THR A 130 -6.95 10.21 -14.65
CA THR A 130 -6.98 8.93 -13.93
C THR A 130 -6.37 9.07 -12.53
N MET A 131 -5.37 9.94 -12.33
CA MET A 131 -4.87 10.27 -10.99
C MET A 131 -5.91 11.00 -10.14
N ARG A 132 -6.68 11.93 -10.74
CA ARG A 132 -7.83 12.54 -10.07
C ARG A 132 -8.90 11.51 -9.72
N ASN A 133 -9.17 10.55 -10.61
CA ASN A 133 -10.10 9.45 -10.30
C ASN A 133 -9.60 8.63 -9.11
N LEU A 134 -8.31 8.29 -9.06
CA LEU A 134 -7.71 7.57 -7.95
C LEU A 134 -7.85 8.33 -6.63
N ALA A 135 -7.58 9.65 -6.62
CA ALA A 135 -7.78 10.49 -5.44
C ALA A 135 -9.24 10.45 -4.94
N ASN A 136 -10.20 10.52 -5.86
CA ASN A 136 -11.63 10.44 -5.52
C ASN A 136 -12.04 9.05 -5.02
N ILE A 137 -11.52 7.97 -5.62
CA ILE A 137 -11.77 6.60 -5.17
C ILE A 137 -11.23 6.41 -3.75
N MET A 138 -9.99 6.85 -3.48
CA MET A 138 -9.39 6.78 -2.15
C MET A 138 -10.20 7.57 -1.13
N ALA A 139 -10.52 8.84 -1.41
CA ALA A 139 -11.30 9.68 -0.49
C ALA A 139 -12.71 9.11 -0.20
N SER A 140 -13.39 8.53 -1.19
CA SER A 140 -14.74 7.98 -0.98
C SER A 140 -14.78 6.69 -0.17
N HIS A 141 -13.63 6.00 0.00
CA HIS A 141 -13.52 4.72 0.71
C HIS A 141 -12.59 4.79 1.93
N GLU A 142 -12.12 5.98 2.32
CA GLU A 142 -11.10 6.12 3.36
C GLU A 142 -11.51 5.53 4.71
N ASN A 143 -12.76 5.75 5.15
CA ASN A 143 -13.27 5.20 6.42
C ASN A 143 -13.34 3.67 6.36
N LEU A 144 -13.86 3.13 5.26
CA LEU A 144 -13.97 1.70 5.05
C LEU A 144 -12.59 1.02 5.02
N LEU A 145 -11.60 1.67 4.39
CA LEU A 145 -10.21 1.21 4.38
C LEU A 145 -9.56 1.32 5.77
N ALA A 146 -9.80 2.42 6.49
CA ALA A 146 -9.26 2.61 7.84
C ALA A 146 -9.77 1.54 8.81
N GLU A 147 -11.06 1.20 8.75
CA GLU A 147 -11.66 0.11 9.54
C GLU A 147 -11.14 -1.27 9.11
N ALA A 148 -11.11 -1.55 7.80
CA ALA A 148 -10.65 -2.84 7.29
C ALA A 148 -9.19 -3.14 7.63
N LEU A 149 -8.34 -2.11 7.60
CA LEU A 149 -6.91 -2.23 7.84
C LEU A 149 -6.51 -1.98 9.31
N GLU A 150 -7.47 -1.61 10.17
CA GLU A 150 -7.24 -1.29 11.59
C GLU A 150 -6.08 -0.31 11.77
N LEU A 151 -6.13 0.80 11.03
CA LEU A 151 -5.02 1.75 10.95
C LEU A 151 -4.78 2.44 12.29
N ASP A 152 -3.50 2.55 12.67
CA ASP A 152 -3.11 3.24 13.88
C ASP A 152 -3.43 4.75 13.79
N ARG A 153 -4.06 5.30 14.84
CA ARG A 153 -4.46 6.71 14.89
C ARG A 153 -3.26 7.66 14.87
N GLY A 154 -2.15 7.28 15.49
CA GLY A 154 -0.92 8.08 15.48
C GLY A 154 -0.35 8.19 14.07
N ARG A 155 -0.30 7.08 13.34
CA ARG A 155 0.13 7.05 11.92
C ARG A 155 -0.80 7.86 11.04
N LEU A 156 -2.11 7.70 11.18
CA LEU A 156 -3.11 8.49 10.43
C LEU A 156 -2.94 10.00 10.64
N ASN A 157 -2.54 10.44 11.84
CA ASN A 157 -2.38 11.87 12.12
C ASN A 157 -1.04 12.45 11.63
N ARG A 158 -0.04 11.61 11.34
CA ARG A 158 1.34 12.07 11.06
C ARG A 158 1.86 11.67 9.69
N TYR A 159 1.83 10.36 9.39
CA TYR A 159 2.60 9.78 8.30
C TYR A 159 1.75 9.25 7.14
N CYS A 160 0.46 9.01 7.37
CA CYS A 160 -0.48 8.51 6.37
C CYS A 160 -1.87 9.15 6.47
N LYS A 161 -1.89 10.50 6.54
CA LYS A 161 -3.13 11.29 6.61
C LYS A 161 -4.12 10.93 5.50
N THR A 162 -5.40 11.18 5.74
CA THR A 162 -6.43 11.09 4.69
C THR A 162 -6.09 11.96 3.49
N VAL A 163 -6.74 11.74 2.36
CA VAL A 163 -6.50 12.55 1.15
C VAL A 163 -6.76 14.02 1.51
N ASP A 164 -5.79 14.90 1.23
CA ASP A 164 -5.90 16.29 1.64
C ASP A 164 -7.18 16.95 1.07
N PRO A 165 -8.07 17.51 1.91
CA PRO A 165 -9.34 18.06 1.46
C PRO A 165 -9.18 19.26 0.51
N ASN A 166 -8.14 20.08 0.68
CA ASN A 166 -7.89 21.23 -0.18
C ASN A 166 -7.42 20.76 -1.56
N PHE A 167 -6.50 19.80 -1.61
CA PHE A 167 -6.10 19.14 -2.84
C PHE A 167 -7.31 18.54 -3.56
N LEU A 168 -8.13 17.76 -2.84
CA LEU A 168 -9.29 17.08 -3.41
C LEU A 168 -10.31 18.08 -3.98
N SER A 169 -10.54 19.19 -3.30
CA SER A 169 -11.38 20.30 -3.78
C SER A 169 -10.79 20.93 -5.05
N GLN A 170 -9.52 21.32 -5.01
CA GLN A 170 -8.84 22.02 -6.11
C GLN A 170 -8.70 21.14 -7.36
N VAL A 171 -8.36 19.86 -7.22
CA VAL A 171 -8.20 18.95 -8.36
C VAL A 171 -9.52 18.66 -9.06
N ASN A 172 -10.63 18.59 -8.31
CA ASN A 172 -11.96 18.40 -8.88
C ASN A 172 -12.56 19.68 -9.48
N LYS A 173 -12.21 20.85 -8.94
CA LYS A 173 -12.58 22.15 -9.52
C LYS A 173 -11.82 22.42 -10.81
N ARG A 174 -10.49 22.29 -10.79
CA ARG A 174 -9.60 22.68 -11.91
C ARG A 174 -9.53 21.62 -13.02
N LYS A 175 -9.66 20.33 -12.69
CA LYS A 175 -9.57 19.20 -13.63
C LYS A 175 -8.36 19.35 -14.58
N PRO A 176 -7.14 19.30 -14.04
CA PRO A 176 -5.92 19.53 -14.83
C PRO A 176 -5.83 18.57 -16.03
N GLN A 177 -5.29 19.06 -17.15
CA GLN A 177 -5.14 18.30 -18.40
C GLN A 177 -3.70 17.83 -18.65
N THR A 178 -2.72 18.38 -17.95
CA THR A 178 -1.31 18.00 -18.04
C THR A 178 -0.76 17.54 -16.69
N MET A 179 0.28 16.70 -16.70
CA MET A 179 0.93 16.24 -15.48
C MET A 179 1.57 17.39 -14.69
N SER A 180 2.12 18.39 -15.38
CA SER A 180 2.63 19.61 -14.75
C SER A 180 1.52 20.38 -14.04
N ALA A 181 0.36 20.58 -14.68
CA ALA A 181 -0.78 21.24 -14.03
C ALA A 181 -1.32 20.42 -12.85
N PHE A 182 -1.31 19.08 -12.93
CA PHE A 182 -1.69 18.21 -11.83
C PHE A 182 -0.71 18.34 -10.65
N ALA A 183 0.61 18.34 -10.90
CA ALA A 183 1.63 18.59 -9.89
C ALA A 183 1.44 19.95 -9.22
N ASP A 184 1.15 20.98 -10.00
CA ASP A 184 0.85 22.32 -9.50
C ASP A 184 -0.34 22.34 -8.54
N VAL A 185 -1.41 21.62 -8.87
CA VAL A 185 -2.55 21.48 -7.97
C VAL A 185 -2.16 20.72 -6.71
N TRP A 186 -1.43 19.61 -6.84
CA TRP A 186 -0.93 18.81 -5.71
C TRP A 186 -0.16 19.67 -4.70
N TYR A 187 0.89 20.36 -5.14
CA TYR A 187 1.75 21.10 -4.23
C TYR A 187 1.13 22.40 -3.70
N LYS A 188 0.51 23.22 -4.58
CA LYS A 188 0.00 24.55 -4.18
C LYS A 188 -1.19 24.46 -3.23
N SER A 189 -2.07 23.47 -3.42
CA SER A 189 -3.24 23.27 -2.54
C SER A 189 -2.88 22.85 -1.12
N GLN A 190 -1.69 22.27 -0.94
CA GLN A 190 -1.17 21.78 0.33
C GLN A 190 -0.10 22.72 0.92
N HIS A 191 0.12 23.89 0.33
CA HIS A 191 1.18 24.84 0.70
C HIS A 191 2.60 24.24 0.67
N CYS A 192 2.83 23.25 -0.20
CA CYS A 192 4.07 22.47 -0.29
C CYS A 192 4.83 22.73 -1.61
N ASP A 193 4.80 23.96 -2.13
CA ASP A 193 5.35 24.31 -3.45
C ASP A 193 6.90 24.30 -3.52
N TYR A 194 7.57 24.21 -2.37
CA TYR A 194 9.02 24.13 -2.26
C TYR A 194 9.55 22.72 -2.50
N GLY A 195 10.84 22.58 -2.85
CA GLY A 195 11.54 21.29 -2.81
C GLY A 195 10.90 20.17 -3.64
N ARG A 196 10.16 20.47 -4.72
CA ARG A 196 9.38 19.48 -5.49
C ARG A 196 10.23 18.33 -6.10
N SER A 197 11.53 18.54 -6.26
CA SER A 197 12.50 17.55 -6.75
C SER A 197 13.25 16.84 -5.64
N GLN A 198 13.12 17.30 -4.39
CA GLN A 198 13.79 16.68 -3.24
C GLN A 198 13.06 15.39 -2.87
N HIS A 199 13.78 14.48 -2.22
CA HIS A 199 13.15 13.28 -1.67
C HIS A 199 12.10 13.63 -0.60
N TYR A 200 12.38 14.63 0.25
CA TYR A 200 11.47 15.09 1.30
C TYR A 200 10.69 16.34 0.87
N ASN A 201 9.37 16.29 1.07
CA ASN A 201 8.43 17.39 0.88
C ASN A 201 7.21 17.07 1.76
N ASP A 202 6.56 18.07 2.35
CA ASP A 202 5.52 17.81 3.35
C ASP A 202 4.21 17.29 2.75
N SER A 203 3.99 17.44 1.43
CA SER A 203 2.84 16.84 0.73
C SER A 203 2.87 15.31 0.72
N ARG A 204 3.97 14.68 1.13
CA ARG A 204 4.15 13.23 1.06
C ARG A 204 3.30 12.44 2.05
N TYR A 205 2.93 13.04 3.18
CA TYR A 205 2.46 12.30 4.36
C TYR A 205 0.95 11.99 4.35
N HIS A 206 0.48 11.47 3.21
CA HIS A 206 -0.90 11.08 2.97
C HIS A 206 -0.97 9.61 2.55
N MET A 207 -2.10 8.94 2.83
CA MET A 207 -2.37 7.57 2.44
C MET A 207 -2.19 7.31 0.94
N LEU A 208 -2.43 8.35 0.13
CA LEU A 208 -2.16 8.42 -1.30
C LEU A 208 -1.19 9.58 -1.52
N ASN A 209 0.03 9.27 -1.93
CA ASN A 209 1.07 10.25 -2.14
C ASN A 209 1.45 10.35 -3.62
N PHE A 210 1.18 11.51 -4.23
CA PHE A 210 1.57 11.81 -5.60
C PHE A 210 2.94 12.49 -5.72
N HIS A 211 3.58 12.91 -4.64
CA HIS A 211 4.97 13.42 -4.72
C HIS A 211 5.90 12.36 -5.36
N ALA A 212 5.73 11.09 -5.01
CA ALA A 212 6.46 9.97 -5.62
C ALA A 212 6.26 9.86 -7.14
N THR A 213 5.18 10.40 -7.68
CA THR A 213 4.92 10.39 -9.14
C THR A 213 5.89 11.30 -9.85
N PHE A 214 6.19 12.46 -9.26
CA PHE A 214 7.02 13.49 -9.87
C PHE A 214 8.52 13.27 -9.62
N THR A 215 8.88 12.49 -8.59
CA THR A 215 10.28 12.22 -8.22
C THR A 215 10.75 10.80 -8.51
N LYS A 216 9.87 9.81 -8.39
CA LYS A 216 10.17 8.37 -8.57
C LYS A 216 9.41 7.73 -9.75
N GLY A 217 8.49 8.43 -10.40
CA GLY A 217 7.64 7.88 -11.48
C GLY A 217 6.62 6.83 -11.00
N THR A 218 6.23 6.87 -9.72
CA THR A 218 5.29 5.90 -9.10
C THR A 218 4.17 6.60 -8.34
N ILE A 219 3.05 5.92 -8.14
CA ILE A 219 2.00 6.33 -7.19
C ILE A 219 2.26 5.55 -5.90
N GLU A 220 2.42 6.26 -4.79
CA GLU A 220 2.73 5.65 -3.49
C GLU A 220 1.48 5.58 -2.61
N PHE A 221 1.24 4.41 -2.04
CA PHE A 221 0.21 4.14 -1.05
C PHE A 221 0.89 3.93 0.31
N ARG A 222 0.64 4.84 1.26
CA ARG A 222 1.33 4.87 2.57
C ARG A 222 0.51 4.36 3.75
N LEU A 223 -0.68 3.81 3.51
CA LEU A 223 -1.62 3.50 4.58
C LEU A 223 -1.33 2.21 5.36
N PHE A 224 -0.56 1.26 4.83
CA PHE A 224 -0.54 -0.10 5.37
C PHE A 224 0.35 -0.26 6.61
N GLN A 225 0.01 -1.26 7.43
CA GLN A 225 0.75 -1.74 8.60
C GLN A 225 0.44 -3.22 8.83
N PHE A 226 1.35 -3.93 9.49
CA PHE A 226 1.04 -5.27 9.98
C PHE A 226 0.37 -5.22 11.36
N ASP A 227 -0.30 -6.31 11.71
CA ASP A 227 -1.03 -6.44 12.97
C ASP A 227 -0.05 -6.48 14.14
N ALA A 228 -0.33 -5.73 15.20
CA ALA A 228 0.43 -5.81 16.43
C ALA A 228 0.17 -7.15 17.15
N PRO A 229 1.11 -7.65 17.97
CA PRO A 229 0.86 -8.82 18.81
C PRO A 229 -0.41 -8.65 19.65
N LYS A 230 -1.33 -9.62 19.58
CA LYS A 230 -2.63 -9.54 20.25
C LYS A 230 -3.19 -10.94 20.49
N ASP A 231 -3.87 -11.14 21.62
CA ASP A 231 -4.57 -12.39 21.97
C ASP A 231 -3.67 -13.64 21.87
N GLY A 232 -2.43 -13.54 22.33
CA GLY A 232 -1.43 -14.61 22.27
C GLY A 232 -0.83 -14.88 20.88
N LYS A 233 -1.29 -14.18 19.83
CA LYS A 233 -0.71 -14.26 18.49
C LYS A 233 0.47 -13.33 18.35
N GLN A 234 1.57 -13.84 17.80
CA GLN A 234 2.78 -13.05 17.54
C GLN A 234 2.53 -11.90 16.54
N ASN A 235 1.65 -12.12 15.55
CA ASN A 235 1.37 -11.20 14.45
C ASN A 235 2.66 -10.61 13.82
N GLY A 236 2.61 -9.37 13.33
CA GLY A 236 3.70 -8.70 12.61
C GLY A 236 3.83 -9.14 11.16
N LEU A 237 5.06 -9.16 10.64
CA LEU A 237 5.40 -9.52 9.25
C LEU A 237 4.58 -10.72 8.76
N HIS A 238 3.71 -10.50 7.76
CA HIS A 238 2.80 -11.52 7.27
C HIS A 238 2.69 -11.50 5.74
N ALA A 239 3.18 -12.57 5.10
CA ALA A 239 3.24 -12.70 3.64
C ALA A 239 1.87 -12.53 2.95
N GLY A 240 0.81 -13.20 3.45
CA GLY A 240 -0.55 -13.09 2.90
C GLY A 240 -1.15 -11.68 3.02
N GLN A 241 -0.97 -11.01 4.17
CA GLN A 241 -1.38 -9.63 4.39
C GLN A 241 -0.67 -8.67 3.43
N LEU A 242 0.65 -8.82 3.25
CA LEU A 242 1.41 -8.00 2.30
C LEU A 242 0.95 -8.20 0.85
N LYS A 243 0.74 -9.45 0.41
CA LYS A 243 0.18 -9.74 -0.93
C LYS A 243 -1.18 -9.07 -1.12
N SER A 244 -2.01 -9.07 -0.09
CA SER A 244 -3.34 -8.43 -0.12
C SER A 244 -3.24 -6.90 -0.31
N TYR A 245 -2.25 -6.25 0.30
CA TYR A 245 -1.99 -4.82 0.14
C TYR A 245 -1.53 -4.47 -1.27
N ILE A 246 -0.60 -5.25 -1.80
CA ILE A 246 -0.10 -5.09 -3.17
C ILE A 246 -1.27 -5.25 -4.17
N GLN A 247 -2.06 -6.31 -4.04
CA GLN A 247 -3.22 -6.57 -4.90
C GLN A 247 -4.24 -5.42 -4.84
N LEU A 248 -4.52 -4.87 -3.65
CA LEU A 248 -5.40 -3.71 -3.50
C LEU A 248 -4.88 -2.48 -4.25
N CYS A 249 -3.60 -2.13 -4.08
CA CYS A 249 -3.00 -0.98 -4.77
C CYS A 249 -3.02 -1.14 -6.29
N LEU A 250 -2.69 -2.33 -6.79
CA LEU A 250 -2.73 -2.63 -8.22
C LEU A 250 -4.16 -2.47 -8.77
N ALA A 251 -5.16 -3.00 -8.06
CA ALA A 251 -6.56 -2.94 -8.49
C ALA A 251 -7.14 -1.53 -8.43
N LEU A 252 -6.79 -0.74 -7.41
CA LEU A 252 -7.17 0.68 -7.30
C LEU A 252 -6.57 1.50 -8.45
N SER A 253 -5.28 1.27 -8.73
CA SER A 253 -4.57 1.90 -9.84
C SER A 253 -5.23 1.57 -11.19
N GLU A 254 -5.55 0.31 -11.44
CA GLU A 254 -6.20 -0.12 -12.68
C GLU A 254 -7.63 0.40 -12.79
N MET A 255 -8.42 0.32 -11.71
CA MET A 255 -9.78 0.87 -11.68
C MET A 255 -9.80 2.37 -12.02
N ALA A 256 -8.82 3.13 -11.55
CA ALA A 256 -8.73 4.56 -11.81
C ALA A 256 -8.51 4.89 -13.29
N LYS A 257 -7.85 4.00 -14.05
CA LYS A 257 -7.68 4.11 -15.50
C LYS A 257 -8.97 3.77 -16.26
N GLU A 258 -9.67 2.74 -15.81
CA GLU A 258 -10.89 2.22 -16.47
C GLU A 258 -12.12 3.14 -16.32
N VAL A 259 -12.25 3.83 -15.18
CA VAL A 259 -13.44 4.66 -14.94
C VAL A 259 -13.34 6.01 -15.63
N ARG A 260 -14.46 6.45 -16.23
CA ARG A 260 -14.56 7.80 -16.81
C ARG A 260 -14.45 8.91 -15.76
N GLY A 261 -14.86 8.62 -14.53
CA GLY A 261 -14.87 9.56 -13.41
C GLY A 261 -15.13 8.80 -12.12
N ALA A 262 -14.74 9.40 -11.00
CA ALA A 262 -15.09 8.92 -9.67
C ALA A 262 -15.58 10.08 -8.79
N SER A 263 -16.51 9.79 -7.88
CA SER A 263 -16.97 10.72 -6.86
C SER A 263 -16.09 10.60 -5.62
N SER A 264 -15.75 11.72 -4.99
CA SER A 264 -15.06 11.75 -3.70
C SER A 264 -16.00 11.63 -2.51
N LYS A 265 -17.33 11.66 -2.72
CA LYS A 265 -18.30 11.58 -1.63
C LYS A 265 -18.14 10.26 -0.87
N PRO A 266 -18.03 10.29 0.47
CA PRO A 266 -17.97 9.08 1.27
C PRO A 266 -19.16 8.16 0.97
N GLN A 267 -18.88 6.86 0.84
CA GLN A 267 -19.94 5.86 0.72
C GLN A 267 -20.64 5.70 2.08
N GLN A 268 -21.96 5.80 2.14
CA GLN A 268 -22.72 5.39 3.32
C GLN A 268 -22.79 3.86 3.34
N HIS A 269 -22.39 3.26 4.46
CA HIS A 269 -22.35 1.81 4.62
C HIS A 269 -22.85 1.39 6.01
N GLU A 270 -24.15 1.16 6.12
CA GLU A 270 -24.79 0.57 7.32
C GLU A 270 -24.24 -0.83 7.64
N ASN A 271 -23.77 -1.54 6.60
CA ASN A 271 -23.04 -2.80 6.71
C ASN A 271 -21.68 -2.68 5.98
N PRO A 272 -20.61 -2.32 6.71
CA PRO A 272 -19.26 -2.15 6.14
C PRO A 272 -18.75 -3.43 5.47
N LYS A 273 -19.00 -4.61 6.05
CA LYS A 273 -18.51 -5.90 5.51
C LYS A 273 -19.12 -6.23 4.16
N TYR A 274 -20.43 -6.06 4.00
CA TYR A 274 -21.09 -6.20 2.71
C TYR A 274 -20.57 -5.18 1.69
N ALA A 275 -20.46 -3.91 2.10
CA ALA A 275 -19.97 -2.84 1.23
C ALA A 275 -18.56 -3.16 0.69
N MET A 276 -17.63 -3.54 1.57
CA MET A 276 -16.29 -3.95 1.18
C MET A 276 -16.30 -5.16 0.24
N ARG A 277 -17.03 -6.23 0.56
CA ARG A 277 -17.11 -7.41 -0.33
C ARG A 277 -17.59 -7.02 -1.74
N THR A 278 -18.67 -6.24 -1.84
CA THR A 278 -19.18 -5.82 -3.15
C THR A 278 -18.21 -4.92 -3.91
N TRP A 279 -17.46 -4.07 -3.20
CA TRP A 279 -16.43 -3.24 -3.80
C TRP A 279 -15.24 -4.06 -4.30
N LEU A 280 -14.75 -5.03 -3.52
CA LEU A 280 -13.69 -5.95 -3.92
C LEU A 280 -14.06 -6.73 -5.19
N LEU A 281 -15.32 -7.17 -5.32
CA LEU A 281 -15.80 -7.80 -6.56
C LEU A 281 -15.72 -6.84 -7.76
N ARG A 282 -16.08 -5.56 -7.59
CA ARG A 282 -15.94 -4.53 -8.65
C ARG A 282 -14.47 -4.22 -8.98
N LEU A 283 -13.57 -4.38 -8.01
CA LEU A 283 -12.13 -4.26 -8.20
C LEU A 283 -11.50 -5.46 -8.91
N GLY A 284 -12.23 -6.58 -9.04
CA GLY A 284 -11.76 -7.79 -9.72
C GLY A 284 -11.22 -8.88 -8.79
N PHE A 285 -11.52 -8.84 -7.48
CA PHE A 285 -11.07 -9.84 -6.51
C PHE A 285 -11.89 -11.12 -6.61
N ILE A 286 -11.78 -11.84 -7.73
CA ILE A 286 -12.58 -13.02 -8.07
C ILE A 286 -11.68 -14.26 -8.16
N GLY A 287 -12.15 -15.40 -7.66
CA GLY A 287 -11.42 -16.67 -7.68
C GLY A 287 -10.44 -16.84 -6.52
N GLU A 288 -9.70 -17.95 -6.53
CA GLU A 288 -8.78 -18.37 -5.45
C GLU A 288 -7.60 -17.41 -5.27
N GLU A 289 -7.08 -16.84 -6.36
CA GLU A 289 -5.94 -15.90 -6.33
C GLU A 289 -6.13 -14.71 -5.37
N PHE A 290 -7.38 -14.31 -5.14
CA PHE A 290 -7.74 -13.18 -4.28
C PHE A 290 -8.44 -13.59 -2.99
N ALA A 291 -8.55 -14.89 -2.69
CA ALA A 291 -9.25 -15.39 -1.50
C ALA A 291 -8.63 -14.82 -0.20
N THR A 292 -7.30 -14.85 -0.11
CA THR A 292 -6.56 -14.28 1.01
C THR A 292 -6.86 -12.78 1.18
N ALA A 293 -6.85 -12.02 0.09
CA ALA A 293 -7.09 -10.59 0.16
C ALA A 293 -8.53 -10.22 0.51
N ARG A 294 -9.51 -10.98 -0.01
CA ARG A 294 -10.91 -10.84 0.43
C ARG A 294 -11.06 -11.08 1.93
N GLU A 295 -10.39 -12.10 2.47
CA GLU A 295 -10.42 -12.38 3.90
C GLU A 295 -9.80 -11.22 4.71
N PHE A 296 -8.55 -10.84 4.40
CA PHE A 296 -7.85 -9.77 5.14
C PHE A 296 -8.59 -8.44 5.13
N LEU A 297 -9.19 -8.07 3.99
CA LEU A 297 -9.88 -6.79 3.83
C LEU A 297 -11.31 -6.78 4.38
N THR A 298 -11.87 -7.93 4.78
CA THR A 298 -13.25 -8.00 5.30
C THR A 298 -13.36 -8.53 6.73
N LYS A 299 -12.39 -9.30 7.23
CA LYS A 299 -12.50 -10.00 8.51
C LYS A 299 -12.75 -9.09 9.72
N ARG A 300 -12.28 -7.84 9.68
CA ARG A 300 -12.42 -6.84 10.77
C ARG A 300 -13.68 -6.00 10.67
N LEU A 301 -14.36 -6.03 9.53
CA LEU A 301 -15.55 -5.23 9.30
C LEU A 301 -16.76 -5.87 9.97
N SER A 302 -17.56 -5.04 10.62
CA SER A 302 -18.82 -5.42 11.26
C SER A 302 -19.91 -5.71 10.22
N GLY A 303 -20.92 -6.47 10.65
CA GLY A 303 -22.04 -6.90 9.79
C GLY A 303 -21.77 -8.21 9.05
N ASP A 304 -22.61 -8.47 8.06
CA ASP A 304 -22.66 -9.72 7.30
C ASP A 304 -22.20 -9.53 5.85
N ALA A 305 -21.45 -10.47 5.28
CA ALA A 305 -20.93 -10.32 3.91
C ALA A 305 -21.98 -10.59 2.82
N SER A 306 -23.07 -11.27 3.16
CA SER A 306 -24.09 -11.77 2.24
C SER A 306 -25.31 -10.85 2.14
N PHE A 307 -25.70 -10.19 3.23
CA PHE A 307 -26.91 -9.38 3.30
C PHE A 307 -26.62 -7.89 3.47
N ARG A 308 -27.16 -7.05 2.59
CA ARG A 308 -26.96 -5.59 2.64
C ARG A 308 -27.43 -4.96 3.96
N SER A 309 -28.51 -5.48 4.54
CA SER A 309 -29.05 -5.04 5.83
C SER A 309 -28.19 -5.43 7.03
N GLY A 310 -27.18 -6.29 6.85
CA GLY A 310 -26.34 -6.79 7.95
C GLY A 310 -26.97 -7.91 8.78
N VAL A 311 -28.24 -8.25 8.52
CA VAL A 311 -28.98 -9.30 9.23
C VAL A 311 -29.47 -10.31 8.22
N ARG A 312 -29.30 -11.60 8.54
CA ARG A 312 -29.91 -12.69 7.76
C ARG A 312 -31.43 -12.56 7.85
N PRO A 313 -32.17 -12.55 6.72
CA PRO A 313 -33.63 -12.54 6.77
C PRO A 313 -34.09 -13.71 7.65
N GLN A 314 -34.96 -13.43 8.63
CA GLN A 314 -35.62 -14.51 9.37
C GLN A 314 -36.37 -15.33 8.33
N VAL A 315 -36.05 -16.62 8.25
CA VAL A 315 -36.84 -17.56 7.45
C VAL A 315 -38.22 -17.55 8.10
N GLY A 316 -39.21 -16.95 7.44
CA GLY A 316 -40.58 -17.00 7.90
C GLY A 316 -40.94 -18.47 8.14
N GLY A 317 -41.24 -18.82 9.38
CA GLY A 317 -41.79 -20.13 9.70
C GLY A 317 -43.02 -20.32 8.80
N ALA A 318 -43.00 -21.38 8.01
CA ALA A 318 -44.21 -21.83 7.34
C ALA A 318 -45.25 -22.07 8.43
N ALA A 319 -46.31 -21.27 8.41
CA ALA A 319 -47.56 -21.57 9.10
C ALA A 319 -48.32 -22.62 8.28
#